data_AF-A0A4Q3UZ78-F1
#
_entry.id   AF-A0A4Q3UZ78-F1
#
_cell.length_a   1.000
_cell.length_b   1.000
_cell.length_c   1.000
_cell.angle_alpha   90.00
_cell.angle_beta   90.00
_cell.angle_gamma   90.00
#
_symmetry.space_group_name_H-M   'P 1'
#
loop_
_entity.id
_entity.type
_entity.pdbx_description
1 polymer ?
#
loop_
_entity_poly.entity_id
_entity_poly.type
_entity_poly.pdbx_seq_one_letter_code
_entity_poly.pdbx_strand_id
1 'polypeptide(L)'
;MNPPPSIVILTGAGISAESGLPTFRDANGLWEGHRVEEVATPGAFENDPETVLRFYNLRHAALATVEPNAAHQAIARLQREYPGEVTLITQNVDDLHERGGSDEVIHMHGSLRRILCHHCRATGPWNVEIRSTDTCTTCGETGTIRPDIVWFGEMPYHMDEIEGAIVTAGIFVAVGTSGQVHPAAGFVAAARY
;
A
#
# COMPACT_ATOMS: atom_id res chain seq x y z
N MET A 1 0.57 -37.32 5.88
CA MET A 1 -0.43 -36.23 5.83
C MET A 1 0.04 -35.27 4.76
N ASN A 2 -0.85 -34.80 3.88
CA ASN A 2 -0.47 -33.76 2.92
C ASN A 2 -0.11 -32.48 3.68
N PRO A 3 0.86 -31.70 3.17
CA PRO A 3 1.16 -30.41 3.77
C PRO A 3 -0.11 -29.54 3.76
N PRO A 4 -0.28 -28.68 4.78
CA PRO A 4 -1.37 -27.70 4.79
C PRO A 4 -1.30 -26.82 3.54
N PRO A 5 -2.46 -26.44 2.95
CA PRO A 5 -2.48 -25.58 1.76
C PRO A 5 -1.87 -24.21 2.07
N SER A 6 -1.17 -23.61 1.10
CA SER A 6 -0.73 -22.22 1.18
C SER A 6 -1.93 -21.27 1.17
N ILE A 7 -1.84 -20.17 1.91
CA ILE A 7 -2.87 -19.13 2.00
C ILE A 7 -2.29 -17.83 1.45
N VAL A 8 -2.98 -17.20 0.52
CA VAL A 8 -2.69 -15.84 0.07
C VAL A 8 -3.80 -14.92 0.55
N ILE A 9 -3.43 -13.83 1.21
CA ILE A 9 -4.35 -12.82 1.71
C ILE A 9 -4.09 -11.51 0.97
N LEU A 10 -5.10 -11.00 0.28
CA LEU A 10 -5.10 -9.65 -0.28
C LEU A 10 -5.93 -8.72 0.60
N THR A 11 -5.30 -7.68 1.13
CA THR A 11 -5.99 -6.65 1.91
C THR A 11 -6.12 -5.33 1.15
N GLY A 12 -7.15 -4.55 1.48
CA GLY A 12 -7.37 -3.20 0.98
C GLY A 12 -7.89 -2.27 2.07
N ALA A 13 -8.19 -1.01 1.71
CA ALA A 13 -8.39 0.07 2.67
C ALA A 13 -9.45 -0.20 3.75
N GLY A 14 -10.44 -1.04 3.46
CA GLY A 14 -11.48 -1.43 4.41
C GLY A 14 -10.96 -2.14 5.66
N ILE A 15 -9.79 -2.81 5.60
CA ILE A 15 -9.19 -3.42 6.80
C ILE A 15 -8.71 -2.37 7.82
N SER A 16 -8.31 -1.19 7.33
CA SER A 16 -7.81 -0.08 8.16
C SER A 16 -8.93 0.87 8.60
N ALA A 17 -10.17 0.66 8.16
CA ALA A 17 -11.30 1.53 8.47
C ALA A 17 -11.59 1.60 9.98
N GLU A 18 -11.58 0.46 10.66
CA GLU A 18 -11.78 0.39 12.13
C GLU A 18 -10.60 0.97 12.93
N SER A 19 -9.45 1.20 12.28
CA SER A 19 -8.32 1.93 12.86
C SER A 19 -8.46 3.44 12.73
N GLY A 20 -9.56 3.94 12.14
CA GLY A 20 -9.81 5.36 11.93
C GLY A 20 -9.22 5.91 10.63
N LEU A 21 -8.69 5.06 9.75
CA LEU A 21 -8.24 5.49 8.43
C LEU A 21 -9.41 5.48 7.44
N PRO A 22 -9.69 6.62 6.78
CA PRO A 22 -10.80 6.72 5.83
C PRO A 22 -10.52 5.85 4.60
N THR A 23 -11.55 5.17 4.11
CA THR A 23 -11.43 4.43 2.86
C THR A 23 -11.55 5.38 1.66
N PHE A 24 -10.98 4.96 0.54
CA PHE A 24 -11.01 5.71 -0.72
C PHE A 24 -12.42 6.05 -1.24
N ARG A 25 -13.49 5.35 -0.80
CA ARG A 25 -14.82 5.46 -1.42
C ARG A 25 -15.94 5.95 -0.51
N ASP A 26 -15.70 6.12 0.79
CA ASP A 26 -16.73 6.61 1.72
C ASP A 26 -17.05 8.11 1.54
N ALA A 27 -16.35 8.83 0.66
CA ALA A 27 -16.48 10.28 0.46
C ALA A 27 -16.87 10.71 -0.97
N ASN A 28 -17.90 10.09 -1.57
CA ASN A 28 -18.46 10.51 -2.88
C ASN A 28 -17.46 10.56 -4.05
N GLY A 29 -16.47 9.66 -4.06
CA GLY A 29 -15.42 9.63 -5.10
C GLY A 29 -14.26 10.60 -4.86
N LEU A 30 -14.22 11.26 -3.70
CA LEU A 30 -13.08 12.04 -3.23
C LEU A 30 -12.25 11.22 -2.23
N TRP A 31 -10.94 11.44 -2.21
CA TRP A 31 -10.04 10.93 -1.18
C TRP A 31 -9.58 12.10 -0.29
N GLU A 32 -10.06 12.15 0.96
CA GLU A 32 -9.95 13.32 1.85
C GLU A 32 -10.33 14.65 1.18
N GLY A 33 -11.44 14.66 0.42
CA GLY A 33 -11.92 15.87 -0.23
C GLY A 33 -11.22 16.25 -1.54
N HIS A 34 -10.26 15.46 -2.02
CA HIS A 34 -9.62 15.65 -3.33
C HIS A 34 -10.08 14.64 -4.36
N ARG A 35 -10.13 15.04 -5.65
CA ARG A 35 -10.24 14.05 -6.71
C ARG A 35 -8.94 13.30 -6.83
N VAL A 36 -9.03 12.01 -7.06
CA VAL A 36 -7.87 11.10 -7.08
C VAL A 36 -6.90 11.47 -8.18
N GLU A 37 -7.42 11.93 -9.32
CA GLU A 37 -6.61 12.34 -10.46
C GLU A 37 -5.75 13.57 -10.15
N GLU A 38 -6.14 14.38 -9.16
CA GLU A 38 -5.43 15.61 -8.74
C GLU A 38 -4.28 15.33 -7.76
N VAL A 39 -4.22 14.13 -7.18
CA VAL A 39 -3.33 13.84 -6.04
C VAL A 39 -2.56 12.53 -6.16
N ALA A 40 -3.00 11.60 -7.00
CA ALA A 40 -2.45 10.25 -7.08
C ALA A 40 -2.15 9.84 -8.54
N THR A 41 -1.60 10.76 -9.34
CA THR A 41 -1.09 10.49 -10.70
C THR A 41 0.29 11.15 -10.90
N PRO A 42 1.17 10.59 -11.76
CA PRO A 42 2.42 11.26 -12.12
C PRO A 42 2.20 12.68 -12.67
N GLY A 43 1.21 12.84 -13.55
CA GLY A 43 0.87 14.15 -14.13
C GLY A 43 0.39 15.17 -13.10
N ALA A 44 -0.33 14.76 -12.04
CA ALA A 44 -0.70 15.66 -10.96
C ALA A 44 0.53 16.20 -10.22
N PHE A 45 1.51 15.33 -9.94
CA PHE A 45 2.75 15.73 -9.27
C PHE A 45 3.61 16.63 -10.14
N GLU A 46 3.68 16.39 -11.45
CA GLU A 46 4.37 17.27 -12.39
C GLU A 46 3.70 18.66 -12.47
N ASN A 47 2.37 18.71 -12.41
CA ASN A 47 1.61 19.95 -12.56
C ASN A 47 1.55 20.80 -11.28
N ASP A 48 1.28 20.18 -10.13
CA ASP A 48 1.19 20.84 -8.81
C ASP A 48 1.77 19.94 -7.70
N PRO A 49 3.12 19.87 -7.60
CA PRO A 49 3.76 19.05 -6.60
C PRO A 49 3.45 19.51 -5.17
N GLU A 50 3.18 20.80 -4.95
CA GLU A 50 2.90 21.31 -3.60
C GLU A 50 1.60 20.73 -3.03
N THR A 51 0.54 20.71 -3.84
CA THR A 51 -0.74 20.10 -3.43
C THR A 51 -0.60 18.60 -3.19
N VAL A 52 0.08 17.88 -4.08
CA VAL A 52 0.32 16.43 -3.93
C VAL A 52 1.16 16.14 -2.68
N LEU A 53 2.25 16.87 -2.45
CA LEU A 53 3.10 16.68 -1.28
C LEU A 53 2.35 17.00 0.01
N ARG A 54 1.61 18.13 0.07
CA ARG A 54 0.77 18.47 1.22
C ARG A 54 -0.24 17.37 1.53
N PHE A 55 -0.89 16.84 0.50
CA PHE A 55 -1.83 15.74 0.60
C PHE A 55 -1.19 14.50 1.27
N TYR A 56 -0.04 14.06 0.79
CA TYR A 56 0.61 12.87 1.36
C TYR A 56 1.33 13.13 2.70
N ASN A 57 1.87 14.33 2.93
CA ASN A 57 2.44 14.74 4.23
C ASN A 57 1.40 14.62 5.35
N LEU A 58 0.16 15.06 5.12
CA LEU A 58 -0.94 14.92 6.09
C LEU A 58 -1.23 13.45 6.43
N ARG A 59 -1.20 12.57 5.42
CA ARG A 59 -1.46 11.13 5.59
C ARG A 59 -0.32 10.43 6.30
N HIS A 60 0.92 10.76 5.95
CA HIS A 60 2.11 10.29 6.64
C HIS A 60 2.03 10.66 8.14
N ALA A 61 1.70 11.92 8.46
CA ALA A 61 1.55 12.36 9.84
C ALA A 61 0.42 11.63 10.59
N ALA A 62 -0.70 11.34 9.92
CA ALA A 62 -1.83 10.62 10.52
C ALA A 62 -1.51 9.17 10.92
N LEU A 63 -0.48 8.54 10.37
CA LEU A 63 -0.06 7.19 10.79
C LEU A 63 0.31 7.12 12.27
N ALA A 64 0.87 8.20 12.81
CA ALA A 64 1.23 8.31 14.22
C ALA A 64 0.01 8.42 15.16
N THR A 65 -1.19 8.64 14.62
CA THR A 65 -2.42 8.84 15.41
C THR A 65 -3.38 7.65 15.36
N VAL A 66 -3.06 6.62 14.60
CA VAL A 66 -3.89 5.41 14.43
C VAL A 66 -3.16 4.18 14.96
N GLU A 67 -3.89 3.15 15.35
CA GLU A 67 -3.35 1.88 15.85
C GLU A 67 -3.92 0.67 15.08
N PRO A 68 -3.18 -0.45 14.98
CA PRO A 68 -3.69 -1.67 14.38
C PRO A 68 -4.92 -2.18 15.12
N ASN A 69 -5.96 -2.53 14.37
CA ASN A 69 -7.16 -3.16 14.91
C ASN A 69 -7.04 -4.70 14.99
N ALA A 70 -8.11 -5.35 15.46
CA ALA A 70 -8.16 -6.80 15.65
C ALA A 70 -7.94 -7.61 14.34
N ALA A 71 -8.29 -7.06 13.17
CA ALA A 71 -8.07 -7.75 11.90
C ALA A 71 -6.58 -7.87 11.55
N HIS A 72 -5.79 -6.80 11.76
CA HIS A 72 -4.34 -6.83 11.58
C HIS A 72 -3.69 -7.86 12.50
N GLN A 73 -4.07 -7.85 13.78
CA GLN A 73 -3.59 -8.79 14.79
C GLN A 73 -3.97 -10.24 14.45
N ALA A 74 -5.17 -10.46 13.89
CA ALA A 74 -5.63 -11.78 13.49
C ALA A 74 -4.82 -12.34 12.30
N ILE A 75 -4.48 -11.49 11.31
CA ILE A 75 -3.63 -11.89 10.18
C ILE A 75 -2.21 -12.18 10.66
N ALA A 76 -1.63 -11.32 11.50
CA ALA A 76 -0.32 -11.55 12.11
C ALA A 76 -0.27 -12.87 12.89
N ARG A 77 -1.32 -13.16 13.67
CA ARG A 77 -1.46 -14.42 14.39
C ARG A 77 -1.55 -15.60 13.44
N LEU A 78 -2.29 -15.49 12.33
CA LEU A 78 -2.41 -16.53 11.32
C LEU A 78 -1.06 -16.83 10.67
N GLN A 79 -0.29 -15.81 10.27
CA GLN A 79 1.06 -15.99 9.72
C GLN A 79 1.99 -16.77 10.67
N ARG A 80 1.85 -16.54 11.99
CA ARG A 80 2.70 -17.17 13.01
C ARG A 80 2.28 -18.58 13.40
N GLU A 81 0.98 -18.83 13.51
CA GLU A 81 0.43 -20.07 14.09
C GLU A 81 0.04 -21.11 13.03
N TYR A 82 -0.21 -20.69 11.78
CA TYR A 82 -0.60 -21.62 10.73
C TYR A 82 0.59 -22.50 10.30
N PRO A 83 0.42 -23.83 10.21
CA PRO A 83 1.52 -24.74 9.87
C PRO A 83 1.95 -24.70 8.39
N GLY A 84 1.19 -24.00 7.53
CA GLY A 84 1.53 -23.78 6.12
C GLY A 84 2.01 -22.36 5.86
N GLU A 85 2.28 -22.05 4.59
CA GLU A 85 2.69 -20.72 4.18
C GLU A 85 1.49 -19.75 4.14
N VAL A 86 1.69 -18.53 4.64
CA VAL A 86 0.71 -17.43 4.57
C VAL A 86 1.37 -16.19 3.98
N THR A 87 1.04 -15.89 2.73
CA THR A 87 1.52 -14.69 2.02
C THR A 87 0.52 -13.56 2.21
N LEU A 88 0.97 -12.45 2.80
CA LEU A 88 0.16 -11.25 2.97
C LEU A 88 0.53 -10.21 1.91
N ILE A 89 -0.45 -9.85 1.09
CA ILE A 89 -0.37 -8.78 0.09
C ILE A 89 -1.32 -7.66 0.52
N THR A 90 -0.87 -6.42 0.48
CA THR A 90 -1.68 -5.26 0.83
C THR A 90 -1.67 -4.22 -0.27
N GLN A 91 -2.87 -3.73 -0.62
CA GLN A 91 -3.06 -2.52 -1.42
C GLN A 91 -2.87 -1.26 -0.58
N ASN A 92 -2.83 -1.38 0.76
CA ASN A 92 -2.68 -0.25 1.65
C ASN A 92 -1.24 0.22 1.67
N VAL A 93 -1.10 1.49 2.02
CA VAL A 93 0.18 2.20 2.08
C VAL A 93 0.53 2.60 3.51
N ASP A 94 -0.34 2.28 4.48
CA ASP A 94 -0.07 2.39 5.92
C ASP A 94 0.85 1.26 6.42
N ASP A 95 1.27 1.31 7.69
CA ASP A 95 2.15 0.32 8.34
C ASP A 95 1.42 -0.50 9.42
N LEU A 96 0.09 -0.62 9.32
CA LEU A 96 -0.71 -1.24 10.38
C LEU A 96 -0.60 -2.76 10.44
N HIS A 97 -0.25 -3.42 9.33
CA HIS A 97 0.02 -4.87 9.34
C HIS A 97 1.29 -5.17 10.14
N GLU A 98 2.37 -4.45 9.85
CA GLU A 98 3.65 -4.60 10.54
C GLU A 98 3.49 -4.28 12.03
N ARG A 99 2.85 -3.16 12.37
CA ARG A 99 2.55 -2.81 13.76
C ARG A 99 1.58 -3.79 14.43
N GLY A 100 0.72 -4.44 13.65
CA GLY A 100 -0.16 -5.53 14.10
C GLY A 100 0.58 -6.85 14.36
N GLY A 101 1.85 -6.94 13.98
CA GLY A 101 2.75 -8.08 14.22
C GLY A 101 2.95 -9.01 13.03
N SER A 102 2.61 -8.58 11.82
CA SER A 102 2.97 -9.30 10.58
C SER A 102 4.43 -9.04 10.24
N ASP A 103 5.20 -10.12 10.02
CA ASP A 103 6.64 -10.02 9.77
C ASP A 103 6.98 -9.78 8.28
N GLU A 104 6.19 -10.36 7.36
CA GLU A 104 6.40 -10.26 5.91
C GLU A 104 5.11 -9.75 5.23
N VAL A 105 5.18 -8.53 4.69
CA VAL A 105 4.05 -7.83 4.06
C VAL A 105 4.46 -7.33 2.68
N ILE A 106 3.76 -7.77 1.63
CA ILE A 106 3.99 -7.32 0.27
C ILE A 106 3.13 -6.08 0.00
N HIS A 107 3.76 -4.90 0.04
CA HIS A 107 3.15 -3.61 -0.28
C HIS A 107 3.12 -3.35 -1.78
N MET A 108 2.05 -3.80 -2.46
CA MET A 108 1.96 -3.66 -3.91
C MET A 108 1.82 -2.21 -4.39
N HIS A 109 1.33 -1.31 -3.53
CA HIS A 109 1.20 0.12 -3.84
C HIS A 109 2.21 1.01 -3.11
N GLY A 110 3.28 0.43 -2.58
CA GLY A 110 4.30 1.17 -1.84
C GLY A 110 3.89 1.51 -0.40
N SER A 111 4.57 2.48 0.21
CA SER A 111 4.45 2.77 1.63
C SER A 111 4.59 4.26 1.94
N LEU A 112 3.71 4.76 2.82
CA LEU A 112 3.80 6.08 3.43
C LEU A 112 4.98 6.22 4.40
N ARG A 113 5.71 5.14 4.69
CA ARG A 113 6.95 5.17 5.49
C ARG A 113 8.20 5.40 4.62
N ARG A 114 8.04 5.55 3.30
CA ARG A 114 9.15 5.64 2.36
C ARG A 114 8.99 6.80 1.38
N ILE A 115 10.14 7.33 0.96
CA ILE A 115 10.27 8.32 -0.10
C ILE A 115 11.00 7.73 -1.30
N LEU A 116 10.74 8.31 -2.47
CA LEU A 116 11.29 7.94 -3.75
C LEU A 116 11.72 9.20 -4.50
N CYS A 117 12.90 9.17 -5.10
CA CYS A 117 13.29 10.18 -6.10
C CYS A 117 12.74 9.77 -7.47
N HIS A 118 11.86 10.58 -8.05
CA HIS A 118 11.29 10.29 -9.38
C HIS A 118 12.33 10.39 -10.51
N HIS A 119 13.47 11.05 -10.28
CA HIS A 119 14.56 11.16 -11.26
C HIS A 119 15.50 9.95 -11.23
N CYS A 120 16.16 9.68 -10.10
CA CYS A 120 17.18 8.62 -10.00
C CYS A 120 16.69 7.30 -9.36
N ARG A 121 15.42 7.25 -8.94
CA ARG A 121 14.79 6.07 -8.31
C ARG A 121 15.39 5.66 -6.96
N ALA A 122 16.26 6.48 -6.37
CA ALA A 122 16.73 6.27 -5.00
C ALA A 122 15.53 6.29 -4.03
N THR A 123 15.54 5.39 -3.06
CA THR A 123 14.51 5.32 -2.01
C THR A 123 15.12 5.50 -0.63
N GLY A 124 14.29 5.89 0.34
CA GLY A 124 14.73 6.07 1.72
C GLY A 124 13.55 6.11 2.69
N PRO A 125 13.83 6.13 4.00
CA PRO A 125 12.80 6.31 5.01
C PRO A 125 12.19 7.71 4.94
N TRP A 126 10.88 7.79 5.15
CA TRP A 126 10.16 9.05 5.29
C TRP A 126 10.21 9.50 6.74
N ASN A 127 11.13 10.41 7.07
CA ASN A 127 11.35 10.89 8.44
C ASN A 127 10.84 12.31 8.70
N VAL A 128 10.73 13.12 7.64
CA VAL A 128 10.35 14.54 7.72
C VAL A 128 9.40 14.88 6.59
N GLU A 129 8.64 15.95 6.77
CA GLU A 129 7.77 16.51 5.73
C GLU A 129 8.56 16.77 4.43
N ILE A 130 8.01 16.34 3.29
CA ILE A 130 8.62 16.54 1.97
C ILE A 130 8.15 17.89 1.40
N ARG A 131 9.08 18.65 0.84
CA ARG A 131 8.82 19.91 0.14
C ARG A 131 9.27 19.82 -1.31
N SER A 132 8.62 20.57 -2.18
CA SER A 132 9.01 20.69 -3.60
C SER A 132 10.39 21.34 -3.80
N THR A 133 10.96 21.94 -2.75
CA THR A 133 12.31 22.49 -2.73
C THR A 133 13.36 21.51 -2.21
N ASP A 134 12.97 20.30 -1.82
CA ASP A 134 13.93 19.33 -1.29
C ASP A 134 14.80 18.74 -2.41
N THR A 135 16.07 18.54 -2.09
CA THR A 135 17.07 18.01 -3.00
C THR A 135 17.34 16.53 -2.71
N CYS A 136 17.33 15.70 -3.75
CA CYS A 136 17.71 14.31 -3.62
C CYS A 136 19.17 14.17 -3.21
N THR A 137 19.42 13.50 -2.08
CA THR A 137 20.77 13.28 -1.54
C THR A 137 21.63 12.34 -2.39
N THR A 138 21.01 11.57 -3.29
CA THR A 138 21.72 10.63 -4.18
C THR A 138 22.15 11.26 -5.50
N CYS A 139 21.28 12.04 -6.16
CA CYS A 139 21.56 12.60 -7.49
C CYS A 139 21.71 14.12 -7.53
N GLY A 140 21.34 14.84 -6.45
CA GLY A 140 21.43 16.29 -6.38
C GLY A 140 20.26 17.03 -7.04
N GLU A 141 19.28 16.33 -7.61
CA GLU A 141 18.13 16.98 -8.25
C GLU A 141 17.09 17.48 -7.25
N THR A 142 16.62 18.71 -7.45
CA THR A 142 15.66 19.39 -6.56
C THR A 142 14.23 19.22 -7.05
N GLY A 143 13.29 19.06 -6.12
CA GLY A 143 11.86 18.91 -6.42
C GLY A 143 11.49 17.56 -7.02
N THR A 144 12.37 16.56 -6.89
CA THR A 144 12.17 15.21 -7.42
C THR A 144 11.76 14.19 -6.37
N ILE A 145 11.81 14.56 -5.09
CA ILE A 145 11.41 13.70 -3.98
C ILE A 145 9.89 13.65 -3.88
N ARG A 146 9.35 12.44 -3.84
CA ARG A 146 7.94 12.14 -3.69
C ARG A 146 7.72 10.98 -2.72
N PRO A 147 6.48 10.75 -2.27
CA PRO A 147 6.09 9.52 -1.61
C PRO A 147 6.46 8.29 -2.46
N ASP A 148 6.96 7.22 -1.83
CA ASP A 148 7.16 5.92 -2.48
C ASP A 148 5.82 5.16 -2.53
N ILE A 149 4.88 5.75 -3.27
CA ILE A 149 3.53 5.26 -3.47
C ILE A 149 3.33 5.03 -4.96
N VAL A 150 2.74 3.90 -5.33
CA VAL A 150 2.35 3.63 -6.71
C VAL A 150 1.10 4.47 -7.03
N TRP A 151 1.21 5.34 -8.01
CA TRP A 151 0.11 6.17 -8.48
C TRP A 151 -0.68 5.51 -9.62
N PHE A 152 -1.87 6.02 -9.89
CA PHE A 152 -2.65 5.58 -11.05
C PHE A 152 -1.86 5.81 -12.33
N GLY A 153 -1.75 4.76 -13.15
CA GLY A 153 -0.94 4.75 -14.36
C GLY A 153 0.49 4.20 -14.15
N GLU A 154 0.92 3.99 -12.91
CA GLU A 154 2.18 3.31 -12.60
C GLU A 154 1.94 1.80 -12.36
N MET A 155 3.00 1.01 -12.56
CA MET A 155 2.97 -0.43 -12.29
C MET A 155 3.07 -0.68 -10.78
N PRO A 156 2.20 -1.52 -10.20
CA PRO A 156 2.37 -1.99 -8.83
C PRO A 156 3.69 -2.72 -8.63
N TYR A 157 4.19 -2.70 -7.40
CA TYR A 157 5.40 -3.40 -7.02
C TYR A 157 5.14 -4.90 -6.85
N HIS A 158 6.20 -5.70 -6.99
CA HIS A 158 6.20 -7.15 -6.72
C HIS A 158 5.22 -8.00 -7.55
N MET A 159 4.80 -7.53 -8.74
CA MET A 159 3.79 -8.24 -9.54
C MET A 159 4.15 -9.70 -9.85
N ASP A 160 5.39 -9.99 -10.25
CA ASP A 160 5.81 -11.36 -10.57
C ASP A 160 5.71 -12.30 -9.35
N GLU A 161 6.09 -11.82 -8.17
CA GLU A 161 6.01 -12.53 -6.89
C GLU A 161 4.56 -12.75 -6.47
N ILE A 162 3.75 -11.69 -6.56
CA ILE A 162 2.31 -11.71 -6.24
C ILE A 162 1.57 -12.71 -7.14
N GLU A 163 1.80 -12.67 -8.45
CA GLU A 163 1.17 -13.56 -9.40
C GLU A 163 1.59 -15.02 -9.17
N GLY A 164 2.87 -15.27 -8.88
CA GLY A 164 3.37 -16.59 -8.52
C GLY A 164 2.69 -17.17 -7.27
N ALA A 165 2.56 -16.36 -6.22
CA ALA A 165 1.87 -16.74 -4.99
C ALA A 165 0.38 -17.05 -5.25
N ILE A 166 -0.32 -16.19 -5.99
CA ILE A 166 -1.75 -16.36 -6.28
C ILE A 166 -2.03 -17.62 -7.10
N VAL A 167 -1.22 -17.91 -8.13
CA VAL A 167 -1.43 -19.07 -9.01
C VAL A 167 -1.25 -20.41 -8.29
N THR A 168 -0.43 -20.43 -7.24
CA THR A 168 -0.10 -21.63 -6.46
C THR A 168 -0.85 -21.71 -5.13
N ALA A 169 -1.61 -20.68 -4.78
CA ALA A 169 -2.37 -20.61 -3.53
C ALA A 169 -3.39 -21.76 -3.44
N GLY A 170 -3.38 -22.47 -2.31
CA GLY A 170 -4.45 -23.40 -2.00
C GLY A 170 -5.71 -22.70 -1.48
N ILE A 171 -5.55 -21.52 -0.87
CA ILE A 171 -6.64 -20.65 -0.40
C ILE A 171 -6.29 -19.20 -0.73
N PHE A 172 -7.23 -18.47 -1.33
CA PHE A 172 -7.13 -17.03 -1.54
C PHE A 172 -8.20 -16.30 -0.73
N VAL A 173 -7.81 -15.28 0.03
CA VAL A 173 -8.70 -14.47 0.88
C VAL A 173 -8.56 -13.00 0.50
N ALA A 174 -9.67 -12.35 0.15
CA ALA A 174 -9.71 -10.91 -0.05
C ALA A 174 -10.42 -10.22 1.12
N VAL A 175 -9.76 -9.26 1.76
CA VAL A 175 -10.28 -8.57 2.97
C VAL A 175 -10.26 -7.05 2.76
N GLY A 176 -11.41 -6.40 2.95
CA GLY A 176 -11.48 -4.93 2.93
C GLY A 176 -11.13 -4.29 1.57
N THR A 177 -11.19 -5.04 0.46
CA THR A 177 -10.99 -4.50 -0.89
C THR A 177 -12.33 -4.30 -1.61
N SER A 178 -12.40 -3.26 -2.45
CA SER A 178 -13.60 -2.95 -3.25
C SER A 178 -13.73 -3.83 -4.51
N GLY A 179 -12.66 -4.54 -4.92
CA GLY A 179 -12.65 -5.31 -6.15
C GLY A 179 -12.73 -4.47 -7.43
N GLN A 180 -12.34 -3.19 -7.38
CA GLN A 180 -12.43 -2.27 -8.53
C GLN A 180 -11.09 -1.71 -9.01
N VAL A 181 -10.03 -1.80 -8.20
CA VAL A 181 -8.71 -1.28 -8.55
C VAL A 181 -7.90 -2.39 -9.19
N HIS A 182 -7.61 -2.24 -10.49
CA HIS A 182 -6.76 -3.18 -11.22
C HIS A 182 -5.27 -2.86 -11.01
N PRO A 183 -4.40 -3.89 -11.01
CA PRO A 183 -4.66 -5.30 -11.29
C PRO A 183 -5.23 -6.11 -10.10
N ALA A 184 -5.20 -5.57 -8.87
CA ALA A 184 -5.59 -6.29 -7.65
C ALA A 184 -7.01 -6.90 -7.70
N ALA A 185 -7.96 -6.18 -8.29
CA ALA A 185 -9.33 -6.64 -8.52
C ALA A 185 -9.42 -7.94 -9.34
N GLY A 186 -8.44 -8.20 -10.22
CA GLY A 186 -8.39 -9.40 -11.05
C GLY A 186 -7.83 -10.63 -10.35
N PHE A 187 -7.18 -10.48 -9.19
CA PHE A 187 -6.48 -11.59 -8.51
C PHE A 187 -7.41 -12.72 -8.07
N VAL A 188 -8.65 -12.41 -7.70
CA VAL A 188 -9.65 -13.44 -7.37
C VAL A 188 -9.96 -14.36 -8.55
N ALA A 189 -9.89 -13.86 -9.79
CA ALA A 189 -10.12 -14.67 -10.99
C ALA A 189 -8.88 -15.49 -11.39
N ALA A 190 -7.69 -15.05 -10.98
CA ALA A 190 -6.43 -15.76 -11.21
C ALA A 190 -6.18 -16.88 -10.19
N ALA A 191 -6.74 -16.75 -8.97
CA ALA A 191 -6.72 -17.80 -7.96
C ALA A 191 -7.47 -19.03 -8.47
N ARG A 192 -6.76 -20.15 -8.61
CA ARG A 192 -7.35 -21.42 -9.03
C ARG A 192 -8.05 -22.07 -7.85
N TYR A 193 -9.38 -22.16 -7.91
CA TYR A 193 -10.22 -22.91 -6.98
C TYR A 193 -10.57 -24.30 -7.54
#